data_AF-A0A060Z5J8-F1
#
_entry.id   AF-A0A060Z5J8-F1
#
_cell.length_a   1.000
_cell.length_b   1.000
_cell.length_c   1.000
_cell.angle_alpha   90.00
_cell.angle_beta   90.00
_cell.angle_gamma   90.00
#
_symmetry.space_group_name_H-M   'P 1'
#
loop_
_entity.id
_entity.type
_entity.pdbx_description
1 polymer ?
#
loop_
_entity_poly.entity_id
_entity_poly.type
_entity_poly.pdbx_seq_one_letter_code
_entity_poly.pdbx_strand_id
1 'polypeptide(L)'
;LCVWCVCVCVCVCVCVCVCHQQVGFEDVQGSLGEVLEASKPLIGQAEPLVAAIVQSKSMLLSRDLVLLGQALSGKRARLQEDLDQRHTISTSMDSLELQTEALRHMLTSNVCSMDSVKTALMALSHLHPALDDLTEASLSVTLDGLEADRLKSLTRKWAQALYCASHMNR
;
A
#
# COMPACT_ATOMS: atom_id res chain seq x y z
N LEU A 1 15.31 -8.27 -12.72
CA LEU A 1 13.97 -7.65 -12.67
C LEU A 1 14.08 -6.39 -11.83
N CYS A 2 13.71 -5.23 -12.36
CA CYS A 2 13.79 -3.97 -11.63
C CYS A 2 12.73 -3.91 -10.52
N VAL A 3 13.01 -3.23 -9.41
CA VAL A 3 12.07 -3.01 -8.29
C VAL A 3 10.76 -2.36 -8.79
N TRP A 4 10.87 -1.47 -9.78
CA TRP A 4 9.73 -0.90 -10.50
C TRP A 4 8.84 -1.95 -11.19
N CYS A 5 9.42 -3.02 -11.75
CA CYS A 5 8.61 -4.10 -12.31
C CYS A 5 7.84 -4.84 -11.22
N VAL A 6 8.42 -5.06 -10.03
CA VAL A 6 7.76 -5.79 -8.95
C VAL A 6 6.62 -4.94 -8.35
N CYS A 7 6.86 -3.65 -8.08
CA CYS A 7 5.80 -2.75 -7.62
C CYS A 7 4.67 -2.62 -8.65
N VAL A 8 4.98 -2.47 -9.94
CA VAL A 8 3.96 -2.45 -11.01
C VAL A 8 3.21 -3.77 -11.10
N CYS A 9 3.88 -4.92 -10.95
CA CYS A 9 3.23 -6.23 -10.95
C CYS A 9 2.28 -6.39 -9.75
N VAL A 10 2.72 -6.02 -8.54
CA VAL A 10 1.89 -6.10 -7.33
C VAL A 10 0.69 -5.15 -7.42
N CYS A 11 0.89 -3.91 -7.87
CA CYS A 11 -0.20 -2.97 -8.10
C CYS A 11 -1.19 -3.48 -9.14
N VAL A 12 -0.71 -4.04 -10.27
CA VAL A 12 -1.59 -4.62 -11.30
C VAL A 12 -2.34 -5.85 -10.78
N CYS A 13 -1.70 -6.74 -10.03
CA CYS A 13 -2.36 -7.90 -9.44
C CYS A 13 -3.42 -7.50 -8.42
N VAL A 14 -3.14 -6.52 -7.55
CA VAL A 14 -4.12 -6.04 -6.57
C VAL A 14 -5.28 -5.31 -7.26
N CYS A 15 -5.02 -4.49 -8.28
CA CYS A 15 -6.07 -3.86 -9.09
C CYS A 15 -6.96 -4.91 -9.76
N VAL A 16 -6.38 -5.94 -10.38
CA VAL A 16 -7.14 -7.03 -11.02
C VAL A 16 -7.99 -7.78 -9.99
N CYS A 17 -7.44 -8.10 -8.81
CA CYS A 17 -8.19 -8.76 -7.74
C CYS A 17 -9.34 -7.89 -7.20
N VAL A 18 -9.13 -6.58 -7.03
CA VAL A 18 -10.17 -5.64 -6.58
C VAL A 18 -11.27 -5.52 -7.63
N CYS A 19 -10.92 -5.42 -8.92
CA CYS A 19 -11.88 -5.39 -10.01
C CYS A 19 -12.69 -6.69 -10.09
N HIS A 20 -12.03 -7.85 -9.99
CA HIS A 20 -12.71 -9.15 -10.02
C HIS A 20 -13.65 -9.34 -8.81
N GLN A 21 -13.24 -8.87 -7.63
CA GLN A 21 -14.08 -8.88 -6.44
C GLN A 21 -15.29 -7.95 -6.57
N GLN A 22 -15.16 -6.84 -7.29
CA GLN A 22 -16.26 -5.93 -7.56
C GLN A 22 -17.28 -6.53 -8.52
N VAL A 23 -16.83 -7.11 -9.64
CA VAL A 23 -17.70 -7.79 -10.60
C VAL A 23 -18.47 -8.92 -9.91
N GLY A 24 -17.79 -9.75 -9.11
CA GLY A 24 -18.46 -10.82 -8.37
C GLY A 24 -19.50 -10.32 -7.36
N PHE A 25 -19.32 -9.14 -6.75
CA PHE A 25 -20.33 -8.57 -5.86
C PHE A 25 -21.54 -8.03 -6.64
N GLU A 26 -21.31 -7.40 -7.79
CA GLU A 26 -22.37 -6.90 -8.68
C GLU A 26 -23.22 -8.07 -9.21
N ASP A 27 -22.61 -9.20 -9.56
CA ASP A 27 -23.31 -10.42 -9.99
C ASP A 27 -24.19 -11.00 -8.86
N VAL A 28 -23.67 -11.05 -7.63
CA VAL A 28 -24.42 -11.52 -6.46
C VAL A 28 -25.56 -10.57 -6.13
N GLN A 29 -25.35 -9.26 -6.25
CA GLN A 29 -26.38 -8.25 -6.05
C GLN A 29 -27.49 -8.38 -7.11
N GLY A 30 -27.13 -8.57 -8.37
CA GLY A 30 -28.08 -8.83 -9.47
C GLY A 30 -28.89 -10.10 -9.23
N SER A 31 -28.22 -11.20 -8.90
CA SER A 31 -28.86 -12.50 -8.58
C SER A 31 -29.82 -12.38 -7.40
N LEU A 32 -29.47 -11.63 -6.34
CA LEU A 32 -30.39 -11.39 -5.23
C LEU A 32 -31.61 -10.57 -5.69
N GLY A 33 -31.40 -9.56 -6.54
CA GLY A 33 -32.49 -8.80 -7.15
C GLY A 33 -33.51 -9.71 -7.84
N GLU A 34 -33.04 -10.67 -8.66
CA GLU A 34 -33.90 -11.66 -9.33
C GLU A 34 -34.66 -12.55 -8.32
N VAL A 35 -33.99 -13.05 -7.28
CA VAL A 35 -34.62 -13.86 -6.22
C VAL A 35 -35.68 -13.07 -5.46
N LEU A 36 -35.42 -11.80 -5.15
CA LEU A 36 -36.36 -10.93 -4.46
C LEU A 36 -37.59 -10.64 -5.33
N GLU A 37 -37.41 -10.37 -6.62
CA GLU A 37 -38.52 -10.22 -7.57
C GLU A 37 -39.35 -11.50 -7.68
N ALA A 38 -38.70 -12.66 -7.80
CA ALA A 38 -39.37 -13.97 -7.86
C ALA A 38 -40.11 -14.31 -6.55
N SER A 39 -39.67 -13.77 -5.41
CA SER A 39 -40.32 -14.00 -4.10
C SER A 39 -41.66 -13.27 -3.95
N LYS A 40 -41.87 -12.16 -4.67
CA LYS A 40 -43.10 -11.35 -4.57
C LYS A 40 -44.39 -12.12 -4.90
N PRO A 41 -44.50 -12.82 -6.05
CA PRO A 41 -45.72 -13.59 -6.36
C PRO A 41 -45.92 -14.75 -5.38
N LEU A 42 -44.83 -15.38 -4.90
CA LEU A 42 -44.91 -16.44 -3.90
C LEU A 42 -45.51 -15.94 -2.59
N ILE A 43 -45.09 -14.76 -2.11
CA ILE A 43 -45.67 -14.11 -0.93
C ILE A 43 -47.16 -13.79 -1.15
N GLY A 44 -47.53 -13.32 -2.35
CA GLY A 44 -48.90 -12.93 -2.66
C GLY A 44 -49.88 -14.10 -2.81
N GLN A 45 -49.40 -15.31 -3.10
CA GLN A 45 -50.24 -16.50 -3.36
C GLN A 45 -50.17 -17.55 -2.24
N ALA A 46 -49.20 -17.44 -1.33
CA ALA A 46 -48.99 -18.41 -0.28
C ALA A 46 -49.90 -18.20 0.94
N GLU A 47 -50.09 -19.26 1.72
CA GLU A 47 -50.73 -19.17 3.03
C GLU A 47 -49.97 -18.21 3.96
N PRO A 48 -50.64 -17.55 4.92
CA PRO A 48 -50.05 -16.47 5.73
C PRO A 48 -48.73 -16.83 6.42
N LEU A 49 -48.61 -18.07 6.92
CA LEU A 49 -47.40 -18.54 7.60
C LEU A 49 -46.23 -18.66 6.62
N VAL A 50 -46.47 -19.21 5.42
CA VAL A 50 -45.45 -19.40 4.39
C VAL A 50 -45.02 -18.04 3.82
N ALA A 51 -45.98 -17.15 3.57
CA ALA A 51 -45.72 -15.78 3.15
C ALA A 51 -44.82 -15.03 4.14
N ALA A 52 -45.10 -15.13 5.45
CA ALA A 52 -44.29 -14.51 6.50
C ALA A 52 -42.86 -15.07 6.54
N ILE A 53 -42.68 -16.38 6.35
CA ILE A 53 -41.35 -17.01 6.30
C ILE A 53 -40.56 -16.51 5.09
N VAL A 54 -41.15 -16.53 3.90
CA VAL A 54 -40.49 -16.08 2.66
C VAL A 54 -40.11 -14.60 2.78
N GLN A 55 -41.01 -13.75 3.28
CA GLN A 55 -40.74 -12.34 3.52
C GLN A 55 -39.59 -12.13 4.50
N SER A 56 -39.57 -12.85 5.62
CA SER A 56 -38.48 -12.79 6.60
C SER A 56 -37.13 -13.18 5.99
N LYS A 57 -37.10 -14.25 5.19
CA LYS A 57 -35.87 -14.68 4.49
C LYS A 57 -35.41 -13.66 3.46
N SER A 58 -36.31 -13.10 2.66
CA SER A 58 -36.01 -12.03 1.70
C SER A 58 -35.42 -10.80 2.40
N MET A 59 -35.98 -10.38 3.54
CA MET A 59 -35.43 -9.27 4.33
C MET A 59 -34.05 -9.58 4.90
N LEU A 60 -33.83 -10.81 5.40
CA LEU A 60 -32.53 -11.24 5.91
C LEU A 60 -31.46 -11.21 4.80
N LEU A 61 -31.77 -11.77 3.62
CA LEU A 61 -30.85 -11.79 2.48
C LEU A 61 -30.49 -10.38 2.01
N SER A 62 -31.48 -9.48 1.91
CA SER A 62 -31.24 -8.07 1.59
C SER A 62 -30.31 -7.41 2.61
N ARG A 63 -30.55 -7.65 3.90
CA ARG A 63 -29.70 -7.11 4.98
C ARG A 63 -28.27 -7.67 4.90
N ASP A 64 -28.13 -8.96 4.70
CA ASP A 64 -26.81 -9.62 4.65
C ASP A 64 -26.00 -9.13 3.44
N LEU A 65 -26.64 -8.88 2.29
CA LEU A 65 -25.97 -8.29 1.14
C LEU A 65 -25.47 -6.86 1.42
N VAL A 66 -26.28 -6.04 2.11
CA VAL A 66 -25.85 -4.69 2.51
C VAL A 66 -24.64 -4.74 3.43
N LEU A 67 -24.66 -5.63 4.43
CA LEU A 67 -23.54 -5.83 5.35
C LEU A 67 -22.28 -6.31 4.62
N LEU A 68 -22.44 -7.23 3.66
CA LEU A 68 -21.34 -7.70 2.82
C LEU A 68 -20.76 -6.54 2.01
N GLY A 69 -21.61 -5.74 1.35
CA GLY A 69 -21.19 -4.57 0.58
C GLY A 69 -20.40 -3.56 1.42
N GLN A 70 -20.87 -3.28 2.65
CA GLN A 70 -20.15 -2.42 3.59
C GLN A 70 -18.79 -3.00 4.00
N ALA A 71 -18.74 -4.30 4.31
CA ALA A 71 -17.50 -4.97 4.68
C ALA A 71 -16.47 -4.97 3.52
N LEU A 72 -16.95 -5.21 2.29
CA LEU A 72 -16.13 -5.16 1.08
C LEU A 72 -15.60 -3.76 0.80
N SER A 73 -16.46 -2.74 0.89
CA SER A 73 -16.08 -1.34 0.75
C SER A 73 -15.02 -0.94 1.78
N GLY A 74 -15.25 -1.27 3.06
CA GLY A 74 -14.29 -1.00 4.13
C GLY A 74 -12.95 -1.72 3.93
N LYS A 75 -12.97 -2.97 3.45
CA LYS A 75 -11.74 -3.70 3.13
C LYS A 75 -10.98 -3.06 1.97
N ARG A 76 -11.69 -2.60 0.93
CA ARG A 76 -11.09 -1.91 -0.21
C ARG A 76 -10.43 -0.59 0.20
N ALA A 77 -11.11 0.22 1.01
CA ALA A 77 -10.56 1.49 1.50
C ALA A 77 -9.23 1.27 2.24
N ARG A 78 -9.17 0.27 3.13
CA ARG A 78 -7.93 -0.09 3.85
C ARG A 78 -6.83 -0.56 2.92
N LEU A 79 -7.15 -1.43 1.95
CA LEU A 79 -6.15 -1.90 0.99
C LEU A 79 -5.63 -0.77 0.09
N GLN A 80 -6.48 0.19 -0.28
CA GLN A 80 -6.05 1.36 -1.04
C GLN A 80 -5.11 2.24 -0.23
N GLU A 81 -5.44 2.49 1.04
CA GLU A 81 -4.57 3.24 1.96
C GLU A 81 -3.21 2.55 2.13
N ASP A 82 -3.18 1.23 2.33
CA ASP A 82 -1.93 0.46 2.42
C ASP A 82 -1.09 0.59 1.13
N LEU A 83 -1.73 0.54 -0.04
CA LEU A 83 -1.04 0.71 -1.33
C LEU A 83 -0.47 2.12 -1.49
N ASP A 84 -1.24 3.15 -1.14
CA ASP A 84 -0.81 4.53 -1.24
C ASP A 84 0.39 4.79 -0.31
N GLN A 85 0.34 4.29 0.94
CA GLN A 85 1.45 4.37 1.88
C GLN A 85 2.71 3.66 1.36
N ARG A 86 2.57 2.44 0.81
CA ARG A 86 3.70 1.71 0.19
C ARG A 86 4.30 2.49 -0.97
N HIS A 87 3.47 3.10 -1.81
CA HIS A 87 3.94 3.90 -2.93
C HIS A 87 4.72 5.12 -2.46
N THR A 88 4.24 5.82 -1.42
CA THR A 88 4.97 6.92 -0.78
C THR A 88 6.32 6.45 -0.23
N ILE A 89 6.35 5.36 0.54
CA ILE A 89 7.57 4.76 1.09
C ILE A 89 8.57 4.45 -0.04
N SER A 90 8.13 3.76 -1.10
CA SER A 90 9.00 3.40 -2.21
C SER A 90 9.57 4.63 -2.93
N THR A 91 8.77 5.67 -3.12
CA THR A 91 9.22 6.91 -3.78
C THR A 91 10.22 7.67 -2.90
N SER A 92 9.99 7.71 -1.59
CA SER A 92 10.93 8.26 -0.62
C SER A 92 12.25 7.49 -0.61
N MET A 93 12.20 6.16 -0.66
CA MET A 93 13.38 5.31 -0.80
C MET A 93 14.14 5.61 -2.09
N ASP A 94 13.47 5.71 -3.25
CA ASP A 94 14.09 6.05 -4.53
C ASP A 94 14.85 7.39 -4.44
N SER A 95 14.22 8.42 -3.86
CA SER A 95 14.81 9.75 -3.68
C SER A 95 16.02 9.73 -2.74
N LEU A 96 15.91 9.06 -1.59
CA LEU A 96 16.98 8.95 -0.61
C LEU A 96 18.15 8.11 -1.11
N GLU A 97 17.89 7.03 -1.86
CA GLU A 97 18.91 6.22 -2.52
C GLU A 97 19.70 7.07 -3.52
N LEU A 98 19.01 7.84 -4.37
CA LEU A 98 19.64 8.72 -5.35
C LEU A 98 20.53 9.78 -4.68
N GLN A 99 20.02 10.45 -3.64
CA GLN A 99 20.76 11.50 -2.93
C GLN A 99 21.96 10.92 -2.16
N THR A 100 21.76 9.82 -1.45
CA THR A 100 22.83 9.14 -0.70
C THR A 100 23.94 8.68 -1.65
N GLU A 101 23.59 8.15 -2.81
CA GLU A 101 24.56 7.67 -3.80
C GLU A 101 25.32 8.82 -4.46
N ALA A 102 24.66 9.93 -4.78
CA ALA A 102 25.32 11.13 -5.30
C ALA A 102 26.36 11.70 -4.30
N LEU A 103 25.99 11.76 -3.01
CA LEU A 103 26.88 12.22 -1.95
C LEU A 103 28.05 11.25 -1.73
N ARG A 104 27.79 9.94 -1.77
CA ARG A 104 28.82 8.92 -1.69
C ARG A 104 29.82 9.04 -2.85
N HIS A 105 29.33 9.22 -4.08
CA HIS A 105 30.19 9.44 -5.24
C HIS A 105 31.06 10.68 -5.09
N MET A 106 30.51 11.78 -4.60
CA MET A 106 31.25 13.02 -4.31
C MET A 106 32.39 12.78 -3.31
N LEU A 107 32.14 12.01 -2.24
CA LEU A 107 33.13 11.67 -1.21
C LEU A 107 34.21 10.71 -1.71
N THR A 108 33.87 9.76 -2.59
CA THR A 108 34.81 8.76 -3.12
C THR A 108 35.54 9.21 -4.39
N SER A 109 35.27 10.40 -4.90
CA SER A 109 35.94 10.95 -6.08
C SER A 109 37.43 11.19 -5.81
N ASN A 110 38.29 10.86 -6.77
CA ASN A 110 39.74 11.11 -6.70
C ASN A 110 40.12 12.59 -6.52
N VAL A 111 39.18 13.51 -6.70
CA VAL A 111 39.38 14.97 -6.58
C VAL A 111 38.47 15.56 -5.49
N CYS A 112 38.21 14.82 -4.41
CA CYS A 112 37.37 15.32 -3.31
C CYS A 112 38.11 16.44 -2.54
N SER A 113 37.56 17.66 -2.55
CA SER A 113 38.09 18.78 -1.76
C SER A 113 37.47 18.82 -0.36
N MET A 114 38.11 19.54 0.56
CA MET A 114 37.56 19.76 1.90
C MET A 114 36.18 20.45 1.85
N ASP A 115 35.97 21.37 0.91
CA ASP A 115 34.67 22.02 0.70
C ASP A 115 33.60 21.04 0.22
N SER A 116 33.97 20.08 -0.64
CA SER A 116 33.08 18.99 -1.05
C SER A 116 32.70 18.09 0.12
N VAL A 117 33.66 17.72 0.99
CA VAL A 117 33.40 16.93 2.19
C VAL A 117 32.44 17.66 3.14
N LYS A 118 32.67 18.96 3.39
CA LYS A 118 31.79 19.77 4.25
C LYS A 118 30.38 19.90 3.66
N THR A 119 30.28 20.12 2.35
CA THR A 119 29.00 20.17 1.63
C THR A 119 28.26 18.83 1.76
N ALA A 120 28.97 17.72 1.56
CA ALA A 120 28.39 16.39 1.68
C ALA A 120 27.95 16.08 3.12
N LEU A 121 28.73 16.46 4.12
CA LEU A 121 28.39 16.28 5.54
C LEU A 121 27.11 17.05 5.92
N MET A 122 27.00 18.31 5.47
CA MET A 122 25.79 19.10 5.67
C MET A 122 24.59 18.46 5.00
N ALA A 123 24.71 18.08 3.72
CA ALA A 123 23.64 17.43 2.98
C ALA A 123 23.19 16.12 3.65
N LEU A 124 24.13 15.26 4.06
CA LEU A 124 23.82 14.01 4.77
C LEU A 124 23.07 14.27 6.09
N SER A 125 23.47 15.31 6.83
CA SER A 125 22.78 15.72 8.06
C SER A 125 21.35 16.22 7.79
N HIS A 126 21.12 16.90 6.67
CA HIS A 126 19.78 17.36 6.25
C HIS A 126 18.88 16.21 5.77
N LEU A 127 19.46 15.07 5.35
CA LEU A 127 18.70 13.87 5.00
C LEU A 127 18.25 13.06 6.21
N HIS A 128 18.81 13.32 7.40
CA HIS A 128 18.49 12.54 8.59
C HIS A 128 16.99 12.53 8.94
N PRO A 129 16.26 13.67 8.97
CA PRO A 129 14.83 13.66 9.25
C PRO A 129 14.03 12.84 8.24
N ALA A 130 14.38 12.93 6.94
CA ALA A 130 13.69 12.16 5.91
C ALA A 130 13.89 10.64 6.05
N LEU A 131 15.04 10.21 6.59
CA LEU A 131 15.31 8.81 6.92
C LEU A 131 14.53 8.36 8.17
N ASP A 132 14.39 9.23 9.16
CA ASP A 132 13.59 8.95 10.35
C ASP A 132 12.10 8.86 9.99
N ASP A 133 11.57 9.83 9.23
CA ASP A 133 10.20 9.84 8.71
C ASP A 133 9.91 8.58 7.88
N LEU A 134 10.85 8.17 7.02
CA LEU A 134 10.73 6.93 6.24
C LEU A 134 10.70 5.69 7.14
N THR A 135 11.53 5.68 8.19
CA THR A 135 11.58 4.56 9.14
C THR A 135 10.28 4.49 9.94
N GLU A 136 9.76 5.62 10.42
CA GLU A 136 8.47 5.68 11.10
C GLU A 136 7.33 5.24 10.19
N ALA A 137 7.26 5.76 8.96
CA ALA A 137 6.27 5.34 7.97
C ALA A 137 6.37 3.84 7.64
N SER A 138 7.58 3.26 7.66
CA SER A 138 7.76 1.83 7.43
C SER A 138 7.18 0.94 8.54
N LEU A 139 6.93 1.48 9.74
CA LEU A 139 6.34 0.73 10.85
C LEU A 139 4.82 0.62 10.74
N SER A 140 4.16 1.56 10.03
CA SER A 140 2.71 1.51 9.83
C SER A 140 2.29 0.51 8.75
N VAL A 141 3.23 0.04 7.93
CA VAL A 141 2.98 -0.87 6.81
C VAL A 141 3.78 -2.16 6.96
N THR A 142 3.16 -3.30 6.65
CA THR A 142 3.90 -4.57 6.54
C THR A 142 4.70 -4.63 5.25
N LEU A 143 5.94 -4.15 5.27
CA LEU A 143 6.88 -4.29 4.16
C LEU A 143 7.16 -5.77 3.84
N ASP A 144 7.32 -6.09 2.56
CA ASP A 144 7.80 -7.41 2.17
C ASP A 144 9.31 -7.58 2.46
N GLY A 145 9.82 -8.80 2.30
CA GLY A 145 11.23 -9.09 2.59
C GLY A 145 12.22 -8.29 1.73
N LEU A 146 11.88 -8.03 0.47
CA LEU A 146 12.73 -7.27 -0.45
C LEU A 146 12.72 -5.78 -0.07
N GLU A 147 11.55 -5.22 0.22
CA GLU A 147 11.35 -3.85 0.67
C GLU A 147 12.10 -3.60 2.00
N ALA A 148 11.96 -4.51 2.96
CA ALA A 148 12.64 -4.42 4.25
C ALA A 148 14.17 -4.49 4.10
N ASP A 149 14.68 -5.39 3.26
CA ASP A 149 16.13 -5.50 3.03
C ASP A 149 16.69 -4.29 2.27
N ARG A 150 15.90 -3.74 1.34
CA ARG A 150 16.24 -2.51 0.63
C ARG A 150 16.33 -1.32 1.58
N LEU A 151 15.36 -1.17 2.51
CA LEU A 151 15.40 -0.13 3.54
C LEU A 151 16.63 -0.26 4.44
N LYS A 152 16.92 -1.47 4.95
CA LYS A 152 18.14 -1.73 5.75
C LYS A 152 19.42 -1.38 4.99
N SER A 153 19.47 -1.72 3.70
CA SER A 153 20.60 -1.40 2.83
C SER A 153 20.78 0.13 2.68
N LEU A 154 19.69 0.87 2.44
CA LEU A 154 19.71 2.33 2.37
C LEU A 154 20.22 2.94 3.68
N THR A 155 19.65 2.58 4.83
CA THR A 155 20.06 3.09 6.15
C THR A 155 21.54 2.83 6.41
N ARG A 156 22.04 1.64 6.05
CA ARG A 156 23.46 1.28 6.18
C ARG A 156 24.35 2.15 5.29
N LYS A 157 23.98 2.32 4.02
CA LYS A 157 24.76 3.13 3.06
C LYS A 157 24.82 4.60 3.49
N TRP A 158 23.71 5.16 3.96
CA TRP A 158 23.67 6.51 4.49
C TRP A 158 24.57 6.67 5.73
N ALA A 159 24.46 5.75 6.70
CA ALA A 159 25.30 5.78 7.91
C ALA A 159 26.80 5.68 7.57
N GLN A 160 27.15 4.83 6.60
CA GLN A 160 28.51 4.72 6.11
C GLN A 160 29.00 6.02 5.45
N ALA A 161 28.18 6.65 4.60
CA ALA A 161 28.52 7.92 3.97
C ALA A 161 28.73 9.03 5.02
N LEU A 162 27.87 9.10 6.03
CA LEU A 162 27.98 10.05 7.14
C LEU A 162 29.27 9.84 7.94
N TYR A 163 29.59 8.59 8.25
CA TYR A 163 30.82 8.23 8.94
C TYR A 163 32.07 8.63 8.12
N CYS A 164 32.10 8.30 6.83
CA CYS A 164 33.21 8.66 5.95
C CYS A 164 33.41 10.19 5.87
N ALA A 165 32.33 10.94 5.62
CA ALA A 165 32.38 12.41 5.57
C ALA A 165 32.88 13.00 6.89
N SER A 166 32.38 12.49 8.02
CA SER A 166 32.79 12.94 9.35
C SER A 166 34.26 12.65 9.64
N HIS A 167 34.76 11.49 9.20
CA HIS A 167 36.16 11.11 9.35
C HIS A 167 37.08 11.97 8.47
N MET A 168 36.69 12.24 7.22
CA MET A 168 37.45 13.09 6.29
C MET A 168 37.45 14.58 6.69
N ASN A 169 36.51 15.01 7.52
CA ASN A 169 36.40 16.38 8.02
C ASN A 169 37.19 16.63 9.33
N ARG A 170 37.88 15.63 9.86
CA ARG A 170 38.78 15.76 11.01
C ARG A 170 40.20 16.07 10.54
#